data_AF-A0A6N9ZGY5-F1
#
_entry.id   AF-A0A6N9ZGY5-F1
#
_cell.length_a   1.000
_cell.length_b   1.000
_cell.length_c   1.000
_cell.angle_alpha   90.00
_cell.angle_beta   90.00
_cell.angle_gamma   90.00
#
_symmetry.space_group_name_H-M   'P 1'
#
loop_
_entity.id
_entity.type
_entity.pdbx_description
1 polymer ?
#
loop_
_entity_poly.entity_id
_entity_poly.type
_entity_poly.pdbx_seq_one_letter_code
_entity_poly.pdbx_strand_id
1 'polypeptide(L)'
;MKILALCTGNPERLPGKSYKTGIFKHAVNGAVMIDAEGLVGDAICNRKHHGGVDQAVYVEGSLTLDWWSSELGRPYEAGTFGENIVISDLDNRDVAVGDRFAAGDLILEVTACRMPCATFAARMADPKFVKRYTAAARPGIYCRVTRGGVVEPGMPMEYTSFSGDKITMPELMETFGRRLQGADRARYLAAPIHYKLRAMLESQADEAH
;
A
#
# COMPACT_ATOMS: atom_id res chain seq x y z
N MET A 1 11.97 -3.81 -14.07
CA MET A 1 10.59 -3.46 -13.71
C MET A 1 10.28 -2.07 -14.27
N LYS A 2 9.00 -1.69 -14.38
CA LYS A 2 8.57 -0.35 -14.81
C LYS A 2 7.21 0.02 -14.22
N ILE A 3 6.87 1.30 -14.28
CA ILE A 3 5.53 1.79 -13.96
C ILE A 3 4.58 1.37 -15.09
N LEU A 4 3.53 0.60 -14.80
CA LEU A 4 2.50 0.22 -15.76
C LEU A 4 1.33 1.20 -15.79
N ALA A 5 0.94 1.71 -14.63
CA ALA A 5 -0.16 2.65 -14.49
C ALA A 5 0.09 3.60 -13.32
N LEU A 6 -0.38 4.84 -13.48
CA LEU A 6 -0.56 5.81 -12.42
C LEU A 6 -2.05 6.06 -12.29
N CYS A 7 -2.57 6.06 -11.07
CA CYS A 7 -3.98 6.08 -10.79
C CYS A 7 -4.31 7.13 -9.74
N THR A 8 -5.28 7.99 -10.06
CA THR A 8 -5.84 8.98 -9.13
C THR A 8 -7.35 8.80 -9.04
N GLY A 9 -7.94 9.24 -7.94
CA GLY A 9 -9.36 9.18 -7.70
C GLY A 9 -9.91 10.52 -7.24
N ASN A 10 -11.17 10.77 -7.57
CA ASN A 10 -11.91 11.91 -7.04
C ASN A 10 -12.69 11.51 -5.77
N PRO A 11 -13.05 12.46 -4.89
CA PRO A 11 -13.88 12.18 -3.74
C PRO A 11 -15.30 11.76 -4.16
N GLU A 12 -15.64 10.49 -4.00
CA GLU A 12 -16.94 9.93 -4.38
C GLU A 12 -17.69 9.32 -3.19
N ARG A 13 -19.03 9.36 -3.21
CA ARG A 13 -19.86 8.71 -2.19
C ARG A 13 -20.14 7.27 -2.61
N LEU A 14 -19.89 6.32 -1.70
CA LEU A 14 -20.40 4.97 -1.86
C LEU A 14 -21.92 4.93 -1.60
N PRO A 15 -22.70 4.16 -2.38
CA PRO A 15 -24.11 3.93 -2.06
C PRO A 15 -24.29 3.46 -0.61
N GLY A 16 -25.19 4.12 0.12
CA GLY A 16 -25.45 3.81 1.53
C GLY A 16 -24.36 4.25 2.53
N LYS A 17 -23.38 5.07 2.12
CA LYS A 17 -22.39 5.68 3.03
C LYS A 17 -22.53 7.20 3.06
N SER A 18 -22.43 7.78 4.27
CA SER A 18 -22.51 9.23 4.49
C SER A 18 -21.19 9.97 4.18
N TYR A 19 -20.06 9.26 4.10
CA TYR A 19 -18.73 9.79 3.84
C TYR A 19 -18.28 9.59 2.38
N LYS A 20 -17.36 10.44 1.92
CA LYS A 20 -16.68 10.30 0.62
C LYS A 20 -15.44 9.42 0.74
N THR A 21 -15.09 8.72 -0.34
CA THR A 21 -13.91 7.86 -0.45
C THR A 21 -13.19 8.14 -1.77
N GLY A 22 -11.87 7.96 -1.78
CA GLY A 22 -11.04 7.98 -2.99
C GLY A 22 -10.66 6.58 -3.50
N ILE A 23 -11.45 5.56 -3.12
CA ILE A 23 -11.21 4.15 -3.51
C ILE A 23 -11.44 3.91 -5.01
N PHE A 24 -12.23 4.76 -5.65
CA PHE A 24 -12.44 4.74 -7.09
C PHE A 24 -11.30 5.50 -7.75
N LYS A 25 -10.21 4.78 -8.02
CA LYS A 25 -9.10 5.31 -8.80
C LYS A 25 -9.17 4.81 -10.23
N HIS A 26 -8.68 5.65 -11.12
CA HIS A 26 -8.63 5.39 -12.54
C HIS A 26 -7.25 5.74 -13.06
N ALA A 27 -6.77 4.97 -14.04
CA ALA A 27 -5.53 5.27 -14.71
C ALA A 27 -5.57 6.67 -15.36
N VAL A 28 -4.49 7.44 -15.17
CA VAL A 28 -4.32 8.75 -15.81
C VAL A 28 -3.31 8.64 -16.96
N ASN A 29 -3.55 9.44 -18.00
CA ASN A 29 -2.66 9.53 -19.14
C ASN A 29 -1.65 10.66 -18.91
N GLY A 30 -0.37 10.33 -18.86
CA GLY A 30 0.74 11.29 -18.79
C GLY A 30 1.42 11.37 -17.43
N ALA A 31 2.29 12.37 -17.31
CA ALA A 31 3.15 12.57 -16.16
C ALA A 31 2.38 13.10 -14.94
N VAL A 32 2.75 12.60 -13.76
CA VAL A 32 2.17 12.96 -12.46
C VAL A 32 3.29 13.35 -11.51
N MET A 33 3.12 14.48 -10.84
CA MET A 33 3.97 14.90 -9.72
C MET A 33 3.61 14.08 -8.48
N ILE A 34 4.60 13.44 -7.86
CA ILE A 34 4.47 12.75 -6.57
C ILE A 34 5.35 13.42 -5.53
N ASP A 35 4.74 13.90 -4.45
CA ASP A 35 5.42 14.56 -3.33
C ASP A 35 5.18 13.83 -2.00
N ALA A 36 5.61 14.43 -0.88
CA ALA A 36 5.48 13.85 0.46
C ALA A 36 4.03 13.55 0.88
N GLU A 37 3.02 14.19 0.26
CA GLU A 37 1.60 13.95 0.50
C GLU A 37 1.00 12.90 -0.45
N GLY A 38 1.68 12.54 -1.55
CA GLY A 38 1.26 11.53 -2.50
C GLY A 38 1.20 12.04 -3.94
N LEU A 39 0.30 11.46 -4.75
CA LEU A 39 0.10 11.88 -6.14
C LEU A 39 -0.70 13.19 -6.17
N VAL A 40 -0.17 14.23 -6.82
CA VAL A 40 -0.88 15.49 -7.00
C VAL A 40 -2.17 15.25 -7.79
N GLY A 41 -3.30 15.73 -7.24
CA GLY A 41 -4.63 15.53 -7.80
C GLY A 41 -5.36 14.28 -7.28
N ASP A 42 -4.73 13.47 -6.42
CA ASP A 42 -5.39 12.32 -5.81
C ASP A 42 -6.16 12.69 -4.53
N ALA A 43 -7.37 12.12 -4.37
CA ALA A 43 -8.20 12.37 -3.21
C ALA A 43 -7.97 11.39 -2.05
N ILE A 44 -7.44 11.89 -0.93
CA ILE A 44 -7.36 11.17 0.35
C ILE A 44 -8.45 11.68 1.30
N CYS A 45 -9.61 11.02 1.30
CA CYS A 45 -10.80 11.50 2.03
C CYS A 45 -10.81 11.23 3.54
N ASN A 46 -9.95 10.34 4.05
CA ASN A 46 -9.87 10.00 5.48
C ASN A 46 -8.43 9.95 5.98
N ARG A 47 -7.82 11.12 6.21
CA ARG A 47 -6.43 11.25 6.69
C ARG A 47 -6.17 10.62 8.07
N LYS A 48 -7.21 10.30 8.87
CA LYS A 48 -7.04 9.65 10.18
C LYS A 48 -6.67 8.16 10.05
N HIS A 49 -7.26 7.47 9.08
CA HIS A 49 -7.10 6.02 8.90
C HIS A 49 -6.45 5.62 7.57
N HIS A 50 -6.40 6.52 6.60
CA HIS A 50 -5.87 6.29 5.26
C HIS A 50 -5.02 7.47 4.81
N GLY A 51 -3.84 7.18 4.24
CA GLY A 51 -2.91 8.20 3.80
C GLY A 51 -2.06 8.78 4.94
N GLY A 52 -1.55 10.00 4.72
CA GLY A 52 -0.48 10.57 5.54
C GLY A 52 0.90 10.14 5.04
N VAL A 53 1.95 10.74 5.59
CA VAL A 53 3.33 10.62 5.05
C VAL A 53 3.82 9.17 4.92
N ASP A 54 3.39 8.27 5.80
CA ASP A 54 3.76 6.85 5.77
C ASP A 54 2.82 5.99 4.91
N GLN A 55 1.79 6.55 4.29
CA GLN A 55 0.89 5.87 3.35
C GLN A 55 0.60 6.77 2.15
N ALA A 56 1.56 7.59 1.76
CA ALA A 56 1.41 8.62 0.72
C ALA A 56 1.13 8.01 -0.66
N VAL A 57 1.72 6.85 -0.94
CA VAL A 57 1.54 6.13 -2.20
C VAL A 57 1.10 4.69 -1.90
N TYR A 58 0.03 4.24 -2.56
CA TYR A 58 -0.40 2.86 -2.55
C TYR A 58 0.03 2.14 -3.83
N VAL A 59 0.76 1.05 -3.70
CA VAL A 59 1.37 0.28 -4.80
C VAL A 59 0.72 -1.10 -4.90
N GLU A 60 0.48 -1.52 -6.14
CA GLU A 60 0.19 -2.91 -6.50
C GLU A 60 1.19 -3.44 -7.52
N GLY A 61 1.51 -4.73 -7.41
CA GLY A 61 2.36 -5.45 -8.35
C GLY A 61 1.54 -6.17 -9.42
N SER A 62 2.01 -6.17 -10.67
CA SER A 62 1.27 -6.76 -11.79
C SER A 62 1.01 -8.25 -11.60
N LEU A 63 1.99 -9.00 -11.05
CA LEU A 63 1.82 -10.44 -10.79
C LEU A 63 0.75 -10.71 -9.72
N THR A 64 0.59 -9.78 -8.77
CA THR A 64 -0.45 -9.85 -7.75
C THR A 64 -1.83 -9.58 -8.36
N LEU A 65 -1.95 -8.57 -9.22
CA LEU A 65 -3.20 -8.27 -9.93
C LEU A 65 -3.60 -9.39 -10.91
N ASP A 66 -2.64 -9.99 -11.59
CA ASP A 66 -2.87 -11.14 -12.47
C ASP A 66 -3.39 -12.35 -11.68
N TRP A 67 -2.79 -12.63 -10.52
CA TRP A 67 -3.26 -13.67 -9.61
C TRP A 67 -4.70 -13.40 -9.13
N TRP A 68 -4.99 -12.16 -8.72
CA TRP A 68 -6.35 -11.78 -8.31
C TRP A 68 -7.37 -11.89 -9.44
N SER A 69 -6.98 -11.55 -10.66
CA SER A 69 -7.84 -11.68 -11.83
C SER A 69 -8.17 -13.15 -12.11
N SER A 70 -7.19 -14.03 -11.99
CA SER A 70 -7.39 -15.48 -12.08
C SER A 70 -8.27 -16.02 -10.95
N GLU A 71 -7.98 -15.67 -9.71
CA GLU A 71 -8.71 -16.13 -8.52
C GLU A 71 -10.18 -15.71 -8.53
N LEU A 72 -10.47 -14.52 -9.06
CA LEU A 72 -11.82 -13.96 -9.08
C LEU A 72 -12.53 -14.16 -10.42
N GLY A 73 -11.87 -14.80 -11.39
CA GLY A 73 -12.44 -15.16 -12.69
C GLY A 73 -12.81 -13.97 -13.58
N ARG A 74 -12.16 -12.81 -13.40
CA ARG A 74 -12.36 -11.61 -14.23
C ARG A 74 -11.15 -10.69 -14.21
N PRO A 75 -10.88 -9.93 -15.28
CA PRO A 75 -9.82 -8.93 -15.28
C PRO A 75 -10.15 -7.77 -14.34
N TYR A 76 -9.11 -7.15 -13.79
CA TYR A 76 -9.21 -5.92 -13.03
C TYR A 76 -8.39 -4.80 -13.67
N GLU A 77 -9.03 -3.65 -13.84
CA GLU A 77 -8.35 -2.44 -14.31
C GLU A 77 -7.48 -1.85 -13.21
N ALA A 78 -6.36 -1.23 -13.59
CA ALA A 78 -5.52 -0.48 -12.66
C ALA A 78 -6.32 0.61 -11.93
N GLY A 79 -6.09 0.70 -10.63
CA GLY A 79 -6.82 1.57 -9.69
C GLY A 79 -8.04 0.88 -9.05
N THR A 80 -8.41 -0.34 -9.47
CA THR A 80 -9.60 -1.00 -8.91
C THR A 80 -9.46 -1.32 -7.43
N PHE A 81 -8.26 -1.68 -6.98
CA PHE A 81 -8.00 -1.93 -5.56
C PHE A 81 -7.77 -0.64 -4.77
N GLY A 82 -7.77 0.50 -5.47
CA GLY A 82 -7.51 1.82 -4.94
C GLY A 82 -6.04 2.21 -4.96
N GLU A 83 -5.19 1.43 -5.62
CA GLU A 83 -3.76 1.67 -5.82
C GLU A 83 -3.49 2.92 -6.65
N ASN A 84 -2.41 3.61 -6.33
CA ASN A 84 -1.90 4.75 -7.07
C ASN A 84 -0.91 4.35 -8.17
N ILE A 85 -0.16 3.27 -7.97
CA ILE A 85 0.87 2.83 -8.92
C ILE A 85 0.76 1.33 -9.11
N VAL A 86 0.81 0.89 -10.38
CA VAL A 86 1.01 -0.52 -10.74
C VAL A 86 2.44 -0.72 -11.24
N ILE A 87 3.16 -1.68 -10.67
CA ILE A 87 4.56 -2.00 -11.02
C ILE A 87 4.62 -3.33 -11.77
N SER A 88 5.36 -3.38 -12.89
CA SER A 88 5.57 -4.61 -13.63
C SER A 88 6.42 -5.62 -12.86
N ASP A 89 6.13 -6.90 -13.07
CA ASP A 89 6.96 -8.05 -12.62
C ASP A 89 7.10 -8.14 -11.09
N LEU A 90 6.15 -7.56 -10.34
CA LEU A 90 6.16 -7.53 -8.89
C LEU A 90 5.06 -8.43 -8.31
N ASP A 91 5.44 -9.34 -7.41
CA ASP A 91 4.54 -10.02 -6.47
C ASP A 91 4.69 -9.35 -5.09
N ASN A 92 3.58 -8.90 -4.51
CA ASN A 92 3.63 -8.11 -3.28
C ASN A 92 4.10 -8.92 -2.08
N ARG A 93 4.04 -10.26 -2.17
CA ARG A 93 4.49 -11.14 -1.10
C ARG A 93 5.99 -11.08 -0.88
N ASP A 94 6.74 -10.69 -1.92
CA ASP A 94 8.20 -10.63 -1.89
C ASP A 94 8.73 -9.28 -1.38
N VAL A 95 7.83 -8.32 -1.13
CA VAL A 95 8.16 -6.97 -0.68
C VAL A 95 8.16 -6.89 0.85
N ALA A 96 9.17 -6.21 1.40
CA ALA A 96 9.36 -6.00 2.83
C ALA A 96 9.40 -4.51 3.20
N VAL A 97 9.12 -4.23 4.47
CA VAL A 97 9.31 -2.90 5.05
C VAL A 97 10.76 -2.45 4.85
N GLY A 98 10.93 -1.19 4.41
CA GLY A 98 12.22 -0.59 4.12
C GLY A 98 12.76 -0.86 2.72
N ASP A 99 12.11 -1.73 1.95
CA ASP A 99 12.40 -1.83 0.51
C ASP A 99 12.11 -0.49 -0.16
N ARG A 100 12.84 -0.21 -1.24
CA ARG A 100 12.72 1.04 -1.98
C ARG A 100 12.44 0.80 -3.46
N PHE A 101 11.58 1.67 -4.00
CA PHE A 101 11.32 1.78 -5.42
C PHE A 101 11.76 3.15 -5.92
N ALA A 102 12.55 3.21 -6.99
CA ALA A 102 13.05 4.45 -7.57
C ALA A 102 12.71 4.57 -9.06
N ALA A 103 12.24 5.75 -9.48
CA ALA A 103 11.94 6.06 -10.87
C ALA A 103 12.25 7.54 -11.14
N GLY A 104 13.31 7.81 -11.93
CA GLY A 104 13.82 9.17 -12.09
C GLY A 104 14.23 9.77 -10.75
N ASP A 105 13.61 10.89 -10.37
CA ASP A 105 13.87 11.53 -9.08
C ASP A 105 13.05 10.95 -7.90
N LEU A 106 11.96 10.24 -8.21
CA LEU A 106 11.07 9.68 -7.20
C LEU A 106 11.76 8.53 -6.46
N ILE A 107 11.71 8.55 -5.13
CA ILE A 107 12.12 7.44 -4.26
C ILE A 107 11.02 7.17 -3.24
N LEU A 108 10.43 5.97 -3.34
CA LEU A 108 9.45 5.43 -2.41
C LEU A 108 10.11 4.47 -1.44
N GLU A 109 9.73 4.50 -0.17
CA GLU A 109 10.16 3.53 0.84
C GLU A 109 8.93 2.84 1.45
N VAL A 110 8.95 1.51 1.50
CA VAL A 110 7.85 0.68 1.98
C VAL A 110 7.72 0.77 3.50
N THR A 111 6.49 0.96 3.99
CA THR A 111 6.23 1.26 5.42
C THR A 111 5.18 0.35 6.05
N ALA A 112 4.20 -0.11 5.28
CA ALA A 112 3.04 -0.85 5.75
C ALA A 112 2.38 -1.66 4.63
N CYS A 113 1.61 -2.66 5.01
CA CYS A 113 0.73 -3.37 4.08
C CYS A 113 -0.68 -2.75 4.06
N ARG A 114 -1.43 -3.01 2.98
CA ARG A 114 -2.84 -2.66 2.88
C ARG A 114 -3.70 -3.60 3.73
N MET A 115 -4.33 -3.07 4.77
CA MET A 115 -5.34 -3.83 5.54
C MET A 115 -6.73 -3.73 4.89
N PRO A 116 -7.43 -4.85 4.64
CA PRO A 116 -8.77 -4.84 4.05
C PRO A 116 -9.79 -4.12 4.95
N CYS A 117 -10.75 -3.43 4.34
CA CYS A 117 -11.76 -2.66 5.07
C CYS A 117 -13.14 -2.74 4.37
N ALA A 118 -14.19 -2.26 5.04
CA ALA A 118 -15.55 -2.29 4.51
C ALA A 118 -15.71 -1.52 3.18
N THR A 119 -14.98 -0.41 3.01
CA THR A 119 -14.94 0.36 1.76
C THR A 119 -14.39 -0.47 0.61
N PHE A 120 -13.36 -1.28 0.87
CA PHE A 120 -12.76 -2.14 -0.15
C PHE A 120 -13.70 -3.29 -0.54
N ALA A 121 -14.33 -3.95 0.44
CA ALA A 121 -15.34 -4.97 0.15
C ALA A 121 -16.53 -4.42 -0.66
N ALA A 122 -16.98 -3.19 -0.34
CA ALA A 122 -18.01 -2.51 -1.11
C ALA A 122 -17.56 -2.22 -2.55
N ARG A 123 -16.33 -1.74 -2.76
CA ARG A 123 -15.76 -1.52 -4.10
C ARG A 123 -15.71 -2.82 -4.92
N MET A 124 -15.33 -3.92 -4.28
CA MET A 124 -15.23 -5.23 -4.93
C MET A 124 -16.58 -5.91 -5.16
N ALA A 125 -17.67 -5.32 -4.64
CA ALA A 125 -19.02 -5.88 -4.66
C ALA A 125 -19.10 -7.30 -4.08
N ASP A 126 -18.26 -7.60 -3.08
CA ASP A 126 -18.20 -8.90 -2.41
C ASP A 126 -18.14 -8.71 -0.88
N PRO A 127 -19.22 -9.03 -0.14
CA PRO A 127 -19.24 -8.94 1.32
C PRO A 127 -18.20 -9.83 2.03
N LYS A 128 -17.73 -10.90 1.36
CA LYS A 128 -16.71 -11.81 1.88
C LYS A 128 -15.30 -11.39 1.49
N PHE A 129 -15.14 -10.29 0.74
CA PHE A 129 -13.85 -9.89 0.18
C PHE A 129 -12.79 -9.65 1.25
N VAL A 130 -13.16 -9.08 2.41
CA VAL A 130 -12.22 -8.91 3.53
C VAL A 130 -11.60 -10.25 3.93
N LYS A 131 -12.41 -11.30 4.08
CA LYS A 131 -11.94 -12.63 4.46
C LYS A 131 -11.08 -13.26 3.36
N ARG A 132 -11.50 -13.13 2.09
CA ARG A 132 -10.73 -13.63 0.93
C ARG A 132 -9.37 -12.94 0.82
N TYR A 133 -9.33 -11.63 0.96
CA TYR A 133 -8.11 -10.82 0.90
C TYR A 133 -7.12 -11.20 2.01
N THR A 134 -7.60 -11.34 3.25
CA THR A 134 -6.77 -11.80 4.36
C THR A 134 -6.26 -13.22 4.15
N ALA A 135 -7.11 -14.15 3.68
CA ALA A 135 -6.71 -15.53 3.42
C ALA A 135 -5.70 -15.67 2.28
N ALA A 136 -5.81 -14.85 1.23
CA ALA A 136 -4.90 -14.85 0.09
C ALA A 136 -3.47 -14.40 0.47
N ALA A 137 -3.30 -13.67 1.58
CA ALA A 137 -2.00 -13.21 2.06
C ALA A 137 -1.18 -12.44 1.01
N ARG A 138 -1.86 -11.67 0.15
CA ARG A 138 -1.26 -10.82 -0.91
C ARG A 138 -1.66 -9.34 -0.73
N PRO A 139 -1.36 -8.73 0.42
CA PRO A 139 -1.75 -7.35 0.64
C PRO A 139 -0.95 -6.42 -0.27
N GLY A 140 -1.57 -5.31 -0.69
CA GLY A 140 -0.88 -4.25 -1.40
C GLY A 140 0.06 -3.47 -0.48
N ILE A 141 0.86 -2.58 -1.07
CA ILE A 141 2.04 -2.01 -0.43
C ILE A 141 1.85 -0.50 -0.23
N TYR A 142 1.94 -0.02 1.01
CA TYR A 142 2.01 1.41 1.28
C TYR A 142 3.45 1.89 1.37
N CYS A 143 3.70 3.04 0.77
CA CYS A 143 5.00 3.69 0.77
C CYS A 143 4.91 5.13 1.28
N ARG A 144 5.99 5.57 1.94
CA ARG A 144 6.32 6.98 2.11
C ARG A 144 7.13 7.48 0.91
N VAL A 145 7.07 8.78 0.65
CA VAL A 145 7.90 9.43 -0.37
C VAL A 145 9.13 10.04 0.31
N THR A 146 10.30 9.47 0.06
CA THR A 146 11.58 9.96 0.62
C THR A 146 12.23 11.02 -0.25
N ARG A 147 11.95 10.99 -1.56
CA ARG A 147 12.27 12.04 -2.52
C ARG A 147 11.16 12.11 -3.55
N GLY A 148 10.57 13.30 -3.75
CA GLY A 148 9.51 13.51 -4.73
C GLY A 148 10.05 13.58 -6.16
N GLY A 149 9.20 13.31 -7.14
CA GLY A 149 9.55 13.33 -8.55
C GLY A 149 8.35 13.27 -9.48
N VAL A 150 8.56 13.71 -10.72
CA VAL A 150 7.57 13.57 -11.79
C VAL A 150 7.77 12.22 -12.46
N VAL A 151 6.72 11.42 -12.53
CA VAL A 151 6.74 10.08 -13.14
C VAL A 151 5.62 9.91 -14.15
N GLU A 152 5.82 9.03 -15.14
CA GLU A 152 4.81 8.68 -16.15
C GLU A 152 4.75 7.17 -16.37
N PRO A 153 3.61 6.63 -16.86
CA PRO A 153 3.54 5.23 -17.27
C PRO A 153 4.61 4.88 -18.30
N GLY A 154 5.26 3.73 -18.13
CA GLY A 154 6.35 3.27 -18.97
C GLY A 154 7.74 3.56 -18.41
N MET A 155 7.89 4.47 -17.45
CA MET A 155 9.20 4.76 -16.85
C MET A 155 9.81 3.53 -16.18
N PRO A 156 11.13 3.28 -16.36
CA PRO A 156 11.86 2.25 -15.62
C PRO A 156 11.72 2.47 -14.11
N MET A 157 11.64 1.36 -13.39
CA MET A 157 11.63 1.37 -11.93
C MET A 157 12.68 0.40 -11.40
N GLU A 158 13.53 0.92 -10.53
CA GLU A 158 14.53 0.16 -9.79
C GLU A 158 13.95 -0.27 -8.45
N TYR A 159 14.26 -1.49 -8.03
CA TYR A 159 13.91 -2.04 -6.72
C TYR A 159 15.19 -2.32 -5.94
N THR A 160 15.24 -1.85 -4.69
CA THR A 160 16.33 -2.11 -3.75
C THR A 160 15.75 -2.71 -2.48
N SER A 161 16.22 -3.91 -2.11
CA SER A 161 15.78 -4.56 -0.88
C SER A 161 16.37 -3.90 0.36
N PHE A 162 15.60 -3.87 1.45
CA PHE A 162 16.10 -3.48 2.76
C PHE A 162 17.25 -4.39 3.22
N SER A 163 18.28 -3.81 3.83
CA SER A 163 19.47 -4.54 4.27
C SER A 163 19.34 -5.18 5.65
N GLY A 164 18.32 -4.79 6.43
CA GLY A 164 18.04 -5.37 7.74
C GLY A 164 17.12 -6.60 7.64
N ASP A 165 16.71 -7.10 8.80
CA ASP A 165 15.81 -8.24 8.88
C ASP A 165 14.45 -7.92 8.24
N LYS A 166 14.04 -8.77 7.29
CA LYS A 166 12.83 -8.53 6.50
C LYS A 166 11.57 -8.69 7.35
N ILE A 167 10.60 -7.81 7.08
CA ILE A 167 9.22 -7.90 7.54
C ILE A 167 8.35 -7.78 6.31
N THR A 168 7.84 -8.89 5.81
CA THR A 168 7.12 -8.92 4.52
C THR A 168 5.71 -8.36 4.65
N MET A 169 5.11 -7.94 3.54
CA MET A 169 3.72 -7.46 3.56
C MET A 169 2.72 -8.50 4.10
N PRO A 170 2.82 -9.80 3.73
CA PRO A 170 2.00 -10.85 4.34
C PRO A 170 2.20 -10.96 5.86
N GLU A 171 3.43 -10.84 6.34
CA GLU A 171 3.75 -10.89 7.78
C GLU A 171 3.12 -9.72 8.53
N LEU A 172 3.20 -8.49 8.00
CA LEU A 172 2.52 -7.32 8.59
C LEU A 172 1.00 -7.52 8.71
N MET A 173 0.39 -8.13 7.69
CA MET A 173 -1.04 -8.39 7.72
C MET A 173 -1.38 -9.49 8.74
N GLU A 174 -0.56 -10.53 8.82
CA GLU A 174 -0.74 -11.61 9.78
C GLU A 174 -0.61 -11.12 11.23
N THR A 175 0.40 -10.29 11.50
CA THR A 175 0.72 -9.78 12.84
C THR A 175 -0.16 -8.60 13.26
N PHE A 176 -1.01 -8.09 12.37
CA PHE A 176 -1.88 -6.96 12.66
C PHE A 176 -2.76 -7.20 13.89
N GLY A 177 -2.66 -6.30 14.86
CA GLY A 177 -3.40 -6.37 16.12
C GLY A 177 -2.87 -7.37 17.15
N ARG A 178 -1.81 -8.13 16.82
CA ARG A 178 -1.10 -8.99 17.79
C ARG A 178 -0.15 -8.14 18.64
N ARG A 179 0.10 -8.57 19.88
CA ARG A 179 1.15 -8.00 20.73
C ARG A 179 2.48 -8.66 20.38
N LEU A 180 3.44 -7.88 19.86
CA LEU A 180 4.79 -8.36 19.55
C LEU A 180 5.69 -8.25 20.78
N GLN A 181 6.57 -9.22 20.99
CA GLN A 181 7.48 -9.28 22.15
C GLN A 181 8.87 -9.76 21.72
N GLY A 182 9.85 -9.62 22.63
CA GLY A 182 11.20 -10.18 22.44
C GLY A 182 11.85 -9.77 21.11
N ALA A 183 12.39 -10.77 20.40
CA ALA A 183 13.10 -10.59 19.14
C ALA A 183 12.22 -9.98 18.04
N ASP A 184 10.94 -10.36 17.94
CA ASP A 184 10.04 -9.81 16.92
C ASP A 184 9.78 -8.32 17.14
N ARG A 185 9.55 -7.91 18.40
CA ARG A 185 9.40 -6.48 18.71
C ARG A 185 10.67 -5.70 18.35
N ALA A 186 11.84 -6.22 18.71
CA ALA A 186 13.12 -5.57 18.39
C ALA A 186 13.33 -5.44 16.87
N ARG A 187 13.03 -6.51 16.12
CA ARG A 187 13.09 -6.54 14.64
C ARG A 187 12.18 -5.48 14.01
N TYR A 188 10.93 -5.37 14.48
CA TYR A 188 9.98 -4.36 13.98
C TYR A 188 10.44 -2.94 14.28
N LEU A 189 10.99 -2.68 15.48
CA LEU A 189 11.49 -1.36 15.84
C LEU A 189 12.77 -0.98 15.09
N ALA A 190 13.56 -1.94 14.61
CA ALA A 190 14.75 -1.70 13.80
C ALA A 190 14.43 -1.38 12.32
N ALA A 191 13.27 -1.80 11.80
CA ALA A 191 12.85 -1.53 10.43
C ALA A 191 12.13 -0.17 10.30
N PRO A 192 12.09 0.48 9.12
CA PRO A 192 11.38 1.74 8.89
C PRO A 192 9.85 1.58 8.77
N ILE A 193 9.26 0.85 9.72
CA ILE A 193 7.82 0.63 9.83
C ILE A 193 7.04 1.94 9.96
N HIS A 194 5.75 1.88 9.62
CA HIS A 194 4.80 2.97 9.78
C HIS A 194 4.80 3.54 11.22
N TYR A 195 4.79 4.87 11.36
CA TYR A 195 4.95 5.58 12.64
C TYR A 195 3.93 5.18 13.72
N LYS A 196 2.65 4.95 13.36
CA LYS A 196 1.64 4.45 14.30
C LYS A 196 1.97 3.06 14.86
N LEU A 197 2.50 2.16 14.03
CA LEU A 197 2.91 0.83 14.48
C LEU A 197 4.12 0.96 15.42
N ARG A 198 5.10 1.79 15.05
CA ARG A 198 6.24 2.11 15.91
C ARG A 198 5.81 2.63 17.28
N ALA A 199 4.98 3.67 17.31
CA ALA A 199 4.48 4.26 18.56
C ALA A 199 3.73 3.25 19.43
N MET A 200 2.89 2.39 18.82
CA MET A 200 2.20 1.31 19.54
C MET A 200 3.17 0.28 20.14
N LEU A 201 4.20 -0.12 19.39
CA LEU A 201 5.20 -1.07 19.88
C LEU A 201 6.05 -0.46 20.98
N GLU A 202 6.39 0.83 20.88
CA GLU A 202 7.10 1.59 21.91
C GLU A 202 6.29 1.63 23.20
N SER A 203 5.01 2.03 23.15
CA SER A 203 4.15 2.14 24.34
C SER A 203 3.85 0.80 25.03
N GLN A 204 3.84 -0.32 24.28
CA GLN A 204 3.61 -1.66 24.85
C GLN A 204 4.75 -2.15 25.77
N ALA A 205 5.91 -1.51 25.76
CA ALA A 205 6.98 -1.80 26.72
C ALA A 205 6.78 -1.12 28.07
N ASP A 206 6.11 0.03 28.10
CA ASP A 206 5.94 0.83 29.32
C ASP A 206 4.92 0.19 30.28
N GLU A 207 4.02 -0.66 29.78
CA GLU A 207 3.02 -1.39 30.59
C GLU A 207 3.54 -2.72 31.18
N ALA A 208 4.81 -3.07 30.96
CA ALA A 208 5.40 -4.33 31.41
C ALA A 208 6.26 -4.20 32.68
N HIS A 209 6.05 -3.16 33.50
CA HIS A 209 6.69 -2.97 34.80
C HIS A 209 5.65 -2.92 35.93
#